data_AF-A0A165VQT1-F1
#
_entry.id   AF-A0A165VQT1-F1
#
_cell.length_a   1.000
_cell.length_b   1.000
_cell.length_c   1.000
_cell.angle_alpha   90.00
_cell.angle_beta   90.00
_cell.angle_gamma   90.00
#
_symmetry.space_group_name_H-M   'P 1'
#
loop_
_entity.id
_entity.type
_entity.pdbx_description
1 polymer ?
#
loop_
_entity_poly.entity_id
_entity_poly.type
_entity_poly.pdbx_seq_one_letter_code
_entity_poly.pdbx_strand_id
1 'polypeptide(L)'
;MSGKPAARLGDIGSGHDCHFPPTPAIAGSPNIFINNRPAVRQGDAYAPHGCSPCPSPSHGRALAAGSPTVNFNNKQAGRVGDPIDCGGADVSGSANVFIGAASPPGTRKPFAEECPFAKDAS
;
A
#
# COMPACT_ATOMS: atom_id res chain seq x y z
N MET A 1 4.32 -16.45 -3.14
CA MET A 1 4.24 -15.19 -2.37
C MET A 1 4.50 -14.04 -3.32
N SER A 2 3.47 -13.51 -4.00
CA SER A 2 3.70 -12.36 -4.88
C SER A 2 3.36 -11.08 -4.14
N GLY A 3 4.37 -10.27 -3.83
CA GLY A 3 4.13 -8.91 -3.32
C GLY A 3 3.55 -8.04 -4.42
N LYS A 4 2.82 -6.98 -4.05
CA LYS A 4 2.35 -5.97 -5.01
C LYS A 4 3.31 -4.78 -5.03
N PRO A 5 3.47 -4.09 -6.18
CA PRO A 5 4.31 -2.89 -6.26
C PRO A 5 3.98 -1.88 -5.17
N ALA A 6 5.00 -1.33 -4.51
CA ALA A 6 4.82 -0.36 -3.44
C ALA A 6 4.40 1.01 -3.98
N ALA A 7 3.38 1.62 -3.38
CA ALA A 7 2.93 2.97 -3.72
C ALA A 7 3.83 4.05 -3.08
N ARG A 8 4.07 5.14 -3.81
CA ARG A 8 4.97 6.24 -3.41
C ARG A 8 4.36 7.59 -3.75
N LEU A 9 4.84 8.65 -3.11
CA LEU A 9 4.45 10.02 -3.39
C LEU A 9 4.59 10.33 -4.88
N GLY A 10 3.49 10.72 -5.53
CA GLY A 10 3.37 10.98 -6.96
C GLY A 10 2.85 9.80 -7.80
N ASP A 11 2.72 8.61 -7.22
CA ASP A 11 2.11 7.46 -7.88
C ASP A 11 0.58 7.70 -8.00
N ILE A 12 -0.02 7.19 -9.07
CA ILE A 12 -1.37 7.52 -9.52
C ILE A 12 -2.43 6.65 -8.85
N GLY A 13 -3.41 7.31 -8.25
CA GLY A 13 -4.71 6.73 -7.93
C GLY A 13 -5.65 6.85 -9.11
N SER A 14 -6.30 5.75 -9.52
CA SER A 14 -7.23 5.72 -10.65
C SER A 14 -8.34 6.74 -10.49
N GLY A 15 -8.97 7.12 -11.59
CA GLY A 15 -10.28 7.74 -11.53
C GLY A 15 -11.32 6.79 -10.91
N HIS A 16 -12.49 7.33 -10.63
CA HIS A 16 -13.68 6.55 -10.34
C HIS A 16 -14.88 7.20 -11.00
N ASP A 17 -15.89 6.38 -11.28
CA ASP A 17 -17.01 6.75 -12.14
C ASP A 17 -16.54 7.26 -13.52
N CYS A 18 -17.48 7.70 -14.36
CA CYS A 18 -17.14 8.13 -15.72
C CYS A 18 -16.50 9.54 -15.76
N HIS A 19 -16.36 10.21 -14.62
CA HIS A 19 -16.12 11.65 -14.58
C HIS A 19 -15.05 12.13 -13.61
N PHE A 20 -14.63 11.32 -12.62
CA PHE A 20 -13.56 11.74 -11.72
C PHE A 20 -12.20 11.26 -12.25
N PRO A 21 -11.29 12.17 -12.63
CA PRO A 21 -10.03 11.79 -13.26
C PRO A 21 -9.04 11.14 -12.27
N PRO A 22 -8.04 10.39 -12.75
CA PRO A 22 -6.93 9.93 -11.92
C PRO A 22 -6.15 11.10 -11.32
N THR A 23 -5.60 10.91 -10.12
CA THR A 23 -4.75 11.93 -9.46
C THR A 23 -3.57 11.31 -8.71
N PRO A 24 -2.44 12.03 -8.57
CA PRO A 24 -1.26 11.52 -7.88
C PRO A 24 -1.41 11.54 -6.35
N ALA A 25 -0.69 10.66 -5.67
CA ALA A 25 -0.44 10.75 -4.24
C ALA A 25 0.35 12.03 -3.91
N ILE A 26 -0.12 12.82 -2.94
CA ILE A 26 0.49 14.10 -2.53
C ILE A 26 1.00 14.09 -1.09
N ALA A 27 0.75 13.00 -0.36
CA ALA A 27 1.34 12.75 0.95
C ALA A 27 1.98 11.36 1.00
N GLY A 28 2.88 11.19 1.95
CA GLY A 28 3.59 9.93 2.19
C GLY A 28 4.26 9.94 3.55
N SER A 29 5.06 8.90 3.81
CA SER A 29 5.87 8.79 5.01
C SER A 29 6.92 9.91 5.13
N PRO A 30 7.13 10.49 6.32
CA PRO A 30 8.17 11.50 6.52
C PRO A 30 9.59 10.93 6.51
N ASN A 31 9.75 9.61 6.64
CA ASN A 31 11.06 8.98 6.84
C ASN A 31 11.25 7.60 6.18
N ILE A 32 10.22 7.04 5.55
CA ILE A 32 10.33 5.80 4.78
C ILE A 32 10.27 6.16 3.30
N PHE A 33 11.37 5.88 2.59
CA PHE A 33 11.52 6.19 1.18
C PHE A 33 11.68 4.91 0.36
N ILE A 34 10.97 4.85 -0.76
CA ILE A 34 11.07 3.76 -1.74
C ILE A 34 11.46 4.41 -3.07
N ASN A 35 12.61 4.01 -3.61
CA ASN A 35 13.24 4.66 -4.76
C ASN A 35 13.31 6.20 -4.62
N ASN A 36 13.79 6.67 -3.45
CA ASN A 36 13.95 8.09 -3.12
C ASN A 36 12.64 8.92 -3.09
N ARG A 37 11.48 8.26 -3.07
CA ARG A 37 10.17 8.91 -2.93
C ARG A 37 9.50 8.45 -1.64
N PRO A 38 8.86 9.33 -0.86
CA PRO A 38 8.11 8.94 0.33
C PRO A 38 7.14 7.78 0.04
N ALA A 39 7.13 6.75 0.87
CA ALA A 39 6.20 5.63 0.74
C ALA A 39 4.78 6.07 1.11
N VAL A 40 3.78 5.69 0.31
CA VAL A 40 2.36 5.95 0.63
C VAL A 40 1.89 4.96 1.67
N ARG A 41 1.05 5.42 2.59
CA ARG A 41 0.50 4.65 3.70
C ARG A 41 -0.99 4.92 3.83
N GLN A 42 -1.67 4.10 4.61
CA GLN A 42 -3.08 4.31 4.94
C GLN A 42 -3.33 5.72 5.47
N GLY A 43 -4.33 6.38 4.89
CA GLY A 43 -4.71 7.76 5.19
C GLY A 43 -3.78 8.83 4.61
N ASP A 44 -2.73 8.48 3.86
CA ASP A 44 -1.98 9.47 3.09
C ASP A 44 -2.82 9.92 1.87
N ALA A 45 -2.81 11.22 1.61
CA ALA A 45 -3.69 11.87 0.65
C ALA A 45 -3.24 11.72 -0.81
N TYR A 46 -4.22 11.64 -1.71
CA TYR A 46 -4.09 11.89 -3.14
C TYR A 46 -4.66 13.27 -3.46
N ALA A 47 -4.20 13.88 -4.54
CA ALA A 47 -4.72 15.18 -4.94
C ALA A 47 -6.24 15.09 -5.13
N PRO A 48 -7.00 16.05 -4.59
CA PRO A 48 -8.45 16.07 -4.74
C PRO A 48 -8.81 16.17 -6.22
N HIS A 49 -9.97 15.63 -6.57
CA HIS A 49 -10.50 15.74 -7.92
C HIS A 49 -11.97 16.13 -7.89
N GLY A 50 -12.41 16.72 -9.00
CA GLY A 50 -13.80 17.07 -9.23
C GLY A 50 -14.28 16.54 -10.56
N CYS A 51 -15.60 16.47 -10.70
CA CYS A 51 -16.26 16.16 -11.95
C CYS A 51 -16.34 17.43 -12.80
N SER A 52 -15.52 17.56 -13.86
CA SER A 52 -15.70 18.67 -14.80
C SER A 52 -17.02 18.63 -15.59
N PRO A 53 -17.56 17.45 -16.00
CA PRO A 53 -18.77 17.39 -16.82
C PRO A 53 -20.09 17.35 -16.01
N CYS A 54 -20.04 17.33 -14.68
CA CYS A 54 -21.24 17.23 -13.84
C CYS A 54 -21.09 18.10 -12.58
N PRO A 55 -22.19 18.53 -11.94
CA PRO A 55 -22.17 19.51 -10.84
C PRO A 55 -21.63 18.96 -9.51
N SER A 56 -21.02 17.77 -9.48
CA SER A 56 -20.45 17.22 -8.25
C SER A 56 -19.25 18.03 -7.79
N PRO A 57 -19.21 18.44 -6.51
CA PRO A 57 -18.10 19.22 -5.97
C PRO A 57 -16.81 18.40 -5.96
N SER A 58 -15.67 19.11 -5.93
CA SER A 58 -14.36 18.49 -5.68
C SER A 58 -14.33 17.85 -4.30
N HIS A 59 -13.75 16.66 -4.21
CA HIS A 59 -13.59 15.93 -2.94
C HIS A 59 -12.16 15.43 -2.72
N GLY A 60 -11.82 15.26 -1.44
CA GLY A 60 -10.55 14.71 -1.00
C GLY A 60 -10.43 13.23 -1.28
N ARG A 61 -9.19 12.75 -1.33
CA ARG A 61 -8.86 11.36 -1.61
C ARG A 61 -7.78 10.89 -0.66
N ALA A 62 -7.88 9.70 -0.11
CA ALA A 62 -6.85 9.08 0.72
C ALA A 62 -6.81 7.56 0.52
N LEU A 63 -5.64 6.97 0.75
CA LEU A 63 -5.52 5.51 0.73
C LEU A 63 -6.37 4.90 1.85
N ALA A 64 -7.40 4.13 1.51
CA ALA A 64 -8.36 3.59 2.48
C ALA A 64 -7.80 2.40 3.26
N ALA A 65 -7.06 1.52 2.58
CA ALA A 65 -6.42 0.35 3.16
C ALA A 65 -5.10 0.07 2.45
N GLY A 66 -4.20 -0.69 3.08
CA GLY A 66 -2.91 -1.08 2.52
C GLY A 66 -2.62 -2.56 2.74
N SER A 67 -1.34 -2.89 2.90
CA SER A 67 -0.90 -4.22 3.26
C SER A 67 -1.48 -4.68 4.61
N PRO A 68 -1.97 -5.92 4.72
CA PRO A 68 -2.45 -6.47 5.99
C PRO A 68 -1.30 -6.88 6.95
N THR A 69 -0.06 -6.94 6.45
CA THR A 69 1.08 -7.45 7.23
C THR A 69 2.28 -6.51 7.28
N VAL A 70 2.31 -5.48 6.45
CA VAL A 70 3.42 -4.51 6.41
C VAL A 70 2.90 -3.13 6.79
N ASN A 71 3.48 -2.59 7.85
CA ASN A 71 3.18 -1.26 8.34
C ASN A 71 4.38 -0.33 8.18
N PHE A 72 4.10 0.90 7.75
CA PHE A 72 5.02 2.03 7.69
C PHE A 72 4.54 3.07 8.70
N ASN A 73 5.35 3.37 9.71
CA ASN A 73 4.98 4.29 10.80
C ASN A 73 3.61 3.95 11.44
N ASN A 74 3.38 2.67 11.73
CA ASN A 74 2.12 2.16 12.31
C ASN A 74 0.87 2.31 11.43
N LYS A 75 1.04 2.62 10.15
CA LYS A 75 -0.02 2.66 9.14
C LYS A 75 0.22 1.60 8.08
N GLN A 76 -0.84 1.00 7.54
CA GLN A 76 -0.69 -0.03 6.50
C GLN A 76 0.05 0.54 5.28
N ALA A 77 1.04 -0.20 4.77
CA ALA A 77 1.83 0.24 3.63
C ALA A 77 1.03 0.14 2.32
N GLY A 78 0.99 1.22 1.54
CA GLY A 78 0.22 1.28 0.29
C GLY A 78 0.86 0.51 -0.86
N ARG A 79 0.02 -0.09 -1.69
CA ARG A 79 0.44 -0.92 -2.84
C ARG A 79 -0.49 -0.70 -4.02
N VAL A 80 0.00 -1.04 -5.20
CA VAL A 80 -0.85 -1.08 -6.40
C VAL A 80 -2.04 -2.01 -6.19
N GLY A 81 -3.23 -1.52 -6.51
CA GLY A 81 -4.52 -2.17 -6.35
C GLY A 81 -5.13 -2.03 -4.95
N ASP A 82 -4.51 -1.28 -4.03
CA ASP A 82 -5.12 -0.96 -2.75
C ASP A 82 -6.14 0.20 -2.92
N PRO A 83 -7.28 0.17 -2.19
CA PRO A 83 -8.41 1.06 -2.44
C PRO A 83 -8.16 2.50 -1.98
N ILE A 84 -8.78 3.45 -2.69
CA ILE A 84 -8.88 4.86 -2.30
C ILE A 84 -10.28 5.11 -1.74
N ASP A 85 -10.37 5.89 -0.66
CA ASP A 85 -11.59 6.09 0.15
C ASP A 85 -12.81 6.60 -0.63
N CYS A 86 -12.60 7.50 -1.58
CA CYS A 86 -13.64 8.04 -2.44
C CYS A 86 -14.01 7.14 -3.63
N GLY A 87 -13.20 6.10 -3.88
CA GLY A 87 -13.32 5.22 -5.04
C GLY A 87 -12.04 5.13 -5.87
N GLY A 88 -11.96 4.04 -6.64
CA GLY A 88 -10.77 3.68 -7.39
C GLY A 88 -9.72 2.98 -6.51
N ALA A 89 -8.52 2.84 -7.07
CA ALA A 89 -7.40 2.19 -6.41
C ALA A 89 -6.08 2.84 -6.84
N ASP A 90 -5.01 2.59 -6.09
CA ASP A 90 -3.68 2.89 -6.59
C ASP A 90 -3.37 2.03 -7.83
N VAL A 91 -2.90 2.64 -8.92
CA VAL A 91 -2.63 1.96 -10.19
C VAL A 91 -1.18 2.04 -10.65
N SER A 92 -0.28 2.66 -9.87
CA SER A 92 1.14 2.70 -10.22
C SER A 92 2.02 2.59 -8.99
N GLY A 93 3.22 2.04 -9.14
CA GLY A 93 4.07 1.82 -7.98
C GLY A 93 5.52 1.68 -8.36
N SER A 94 6.33 1.26 -7.39
CA SER A 94 7.72 0.91 -7.60
C SER A 94 7.87 -0.24 -8.60
N ALA A 95 8.81 -0.11 -9.54
CA ALA A 95 9.12 -1.17 -10.49
C ALA A 95 9.88 -2.35 -9.87
N ASN A 96 10.46 -2.16 -8.68
CA ASN A 96 11.38 -3.14 -8.08
C ASN A 96 11.19 -3.36 -6.58
N VAL A 97 10.30 -2.62 -5.91
CA VAL A 97 9.96 -2.85 -4.51
C VAL A 97 8.53 -3.36 -4.41
N PHE A 98 8.39 -4.56 -3.87
CA PHE A 98 7.12 -5.27 -3.73
C PHE A 98 6.80 -5.50 -2.25
N ILE A 99 5.58 -5.18 -1.85
CA ILE A 99 5.10 -5.33 -0.48
C ILE A 99 4.14 -6.52 -0.43
N GLY A 100 4.39 -7.41 0.54
CA GLY A 100 3.64 -8.64 0.71
C GLY A 100 2.16 -8.44 1.07
N ALA A 101 1.40 -9.50 0.86
CA ALA A 101 0.19 -9.79 1.62
C ALA A 101 0.53 -10.87 2.67
N ALA A 102 -0.42 -11.21 3.54
CA ALA A 102 -0.25 -12.31 4.48
C ALA A 102 0.33 -13.54 3.79
N SER A 103 1.39 -14.11 4.37
CA SER A 103 1.84 -15.42 3.97
C SER A 103 0.71 -16.42 4.22
N PRO A 104 0.50 -17.41 3.35
CA PRO A 104 -0.20 -18.62 3.78
C PRO A 104 0.43 -19.07 5.10
N PRO A 105 -0.34 -19.61 6.07
CA PRO A 105 0.22 -20.21 7.27
C PRO A 105 1.38 -21.10 6.86
N GLY A 106 2.61 -20.68 7.17
CA GLY A 106 3.79 -21.39 6.73
C GLY A 106 3.81 -22.72 7.46
N THR A 107 3.85 -23.83 6.72
CA THR A 107 4.20 -25.16 7.24
C THR A 107 5.68 -25.26 7.64
N ARG A 108 6.40 -24.13 7.70
CA ARG A 108 7.79 -24.11 8.12
C ARG A 108 7.82 -24.39 9.62
N LYS A 109 8.18 -25.63 9.93
CA LYS A 109 8.57 -26.04 11.27
C LYS A 109 9.56 -25.02 11.82
N PRO A 110 9.41 -24.57 13.08
CA PRO A 110 10.39 -23.69 13.68
C PRO A 110 11.76 -24.39 13.64
N PHE A 111 12.79 -23.63 13.25
CA PHE A 111 14.18 -24.09 13.12
C PHE A 111 14.70 -24.81 14.38
N ALA A 112 14.09 -24.59 15.54
CA ALA A 112 14.43 -25.24 16.80
C ALA A 112 14.09 -26.75 16.86
N GLU A 113 13.17 -27.27 16.05
CA GLU A 113 12.78 -28.70 16.10
C GLU A 113 13.82 -29.65 15.46
N GLU A 114 14.79 -29.11 14.73
CA GLU A 114 15.79 -29.87 13.98
C GLU A 114 17.19 -29.84 14.62
N CYS A 115 17.35 -29.26 15.81
CA CYS A 115 18.62 -29.32 16.54
C CYS A 115 18.72 -30.66 17.29
N PRO A 116 19.52 -31.65 16.83
CA PRO A 116 19.57 -32.97 17.44
C PRO A 116 20.15 -32.96 18.87
N PHE A 117 20.75 -31.85 19.32
CA PHE A 117 21.35 -31.69 20.64
C PHE A 117 20.40 -31.18 21.73
N ALA A 118 19.17 -30.80 21.40
CA ALA A 118 18.23 -30.24 22.39
C ALA A 118 17.52 -31.30 23.26
N LYS A 119 17.75 -32.60 23.02
CA LYS A 119 17.01 -33.69 23.69
C LYS A 119 17.59 -34.15 25.02
N ASP A 120 18.79 -33.69 25.38
CA ASP A 120 19.51 -34.22 26.55
C ASP A 120 19.64 -33.20 27.70
N ALA A 121 18.90 -32.10 27.66
CA ALA A 121 18.86 -31.10 28.72
C ALA A 121 17.61 -31.27 29.60
N SER A 122 17.53 -32.37 30.36
CA SER A 122 16.75 -32.51 31.60
C SER A 122 17.20 -33.75 32.35
#